data_AF-A0A0C2BYM0-F1
#
_entry.id   AF-A0A0C2BYM0-F1
#
_cell.length_a   1.000
_cell.length_b   1.000
_cell.length_c   1.000
_cell.angle_alpha   90.00
_cell.angle_beta   90.00
_cell.angle_gamma   90.00
#
_symmetry.space_group_name_H-M   'P 1'
#
loop_
_entity.id
_entity.type
_entity.pdbx_description
1 polymer ?
#
loop_
_entity_poly.entity_id
_entity_poly.type
_entity_poly.pdbx_seq_one_letter_code
_entity_poly.pdbx_strand_id
1 'polypeptide(L)'
;MHNGSRPCIAARVVLLNVMVNPIQSIAIVVAFFFAYVVPMVALFALGGIGASGSDSGSYSATWLSFLLVTSYVICPVVGGYLAARLAKQKTYIHALLVSVIAGITIGLMHEEFSALSTLMWISIFSGGGIVGAWIYERLLARRSENVF
;
A
#
# COMPACT_ATOMS: atom_id res chain seq x y z
N MET A 1 -42.44 25.65 -21.32
CA MET A 1 -42.33 24.98 -20.01
C MET A 1 -40.94 24.38 -19.90
N HIS A 2 -40.04 25.09 -19.20
CA HIS A 2 -38.60 24.77 -19.09
C HIS A 2 -38.36 23.77 -17.95
N ASN A 3 -37.85 22.58 -18.27
CA ASN A 3 -37.47 21.55 -17.29
C ASN A 3 -35.96 21.64 -16.97
N GLY A 4 -35.52 22.82 -16.47
CA GLY A 4 -34.10 23.18 -16.36
C GLY A 4 -33.44 22.97 -15.00
N SER A 5 -34.13 22.43 -13.99
CA SER A 5 -33.68 22.44 -12.59
C SER A 5 -33.05 21.14 -12.07
N ARG A 6 -32.84 20.14 -12.93
CA ARG A 6 -32.28 18.84 -12.54
C ARG A 6 -30.74 18.71 -12.38
N PRO A 7 -29.87 19.56 -12.98
CA PRO A 7 -28.43 19.31 -12.88
C PRO A 7 -27.86 19.59 -11.47
N CYS A 8 -28.47 20.51 -10.72
CA CYS A 8 -28.01 20.93 -9.41
C CYS A 8 -28.20 19.84 -8.33
N ILE A 9 -29.30 19.09 -8.43
CA ILE A 9 -29.65 18.03 -7.45
C ILE A 9 -28.76 16.81 -7.66
N ALA A 10 -28.50 16.42 -8.91
CA ALA A 10 -27.61 15.31 -9.23
C ALA A 10 -26.16 15.59 -8.76
N ALA A 11 -25.66 16.80 -9.01
CA ALA A 11 -24.33 17.21 -8.54
C ALA A 11 -24.23 17.19 -7.00
N ARG A 12 -25.26 17.67 -6.29
CA ARG A 12 -25.29 17.69 -4.82
C ARG A 12 -25.32 16.29 -4.21
N VAL A 13 -26.06 15.35 -4.81
CA VAL A 13 -26.13 13.95 -4.35
C VAL A 13 -24.81 13.22 -4.59
N VAL A 14 -24.14 13.46 -5.73
CA VAL A 14 -22.81 12.89 -5.99
C VAL A 14 -21.78 13.43 -5.00
N LEU A 15 -21.78 14.75 -4.72
CA LEU A 15 -20.86 15.36 -3.75
C LEU A 15 -21.09 14.84 -2.33
N LEU A 16 -22.36 14.67 -1.92
CA LEU A 16 -22.71 14.05 -0.64
C LEU A 16 -22.28 12.57 -0.57
N ASN A 17 -22.47 11.78 -1.62
CA ASN A 17 -22.05 10.37 -1.63
C ASN A 17 -20.52 10.20 -1.60
N VAL A 18 -19.77 11.12 -2.22
CA VAL A 18 -18.30 11.16 -2.14
C VAL A 18 -17.85 11.54 -0.72
N MET A 19 -18.56 12.46 -0.06
CA MET A 19 -18.23 12.90 1.31
C MET A 19 -18.67 11.90 2.40
N VAL A 20 -19.74 11.14 2.18
CA VAL A 20 -20.36 10.32 3.24
C VAL A 20 -19.82 8.89 3.32
N ASN A 21 -19.17 8.35 2.28
CA ASN A 21 -18.59 7.01 2.39
C ASN A 21 -17.33 7.03 3.27
N PRO A 22 -17.35 6.39 4.45
CA PRO A 22 -16.27 6.47 5.42
C PRO A 22 -15.04 5.75 4.89
N ILE A 23 -13.86 6.24 5.29
CA ILE A 23 -12.61 5.51 5.16
C ILE A 23 -12.75 4.23 5.98
N GLN A 24 -12.51 3.08 5.34
CA GLN A 24 -12.60 1.78 5.99
C GLN A 24 -11.29 1.50 6.72
N SER A 25 -11.19 1.93 7.97
CA SER A 25 -9.99 1.75 8.79
C SER A 25 -9.54 0.29 8.88
N ILE A 26 -10.49 -0.67 8.89
CA ILE A 26 -10.17 -2.11 8.88
C ILE A 26 -9.41 -2.51 7.62
N ALA A 27 -9.78 -1.97 6.44
CA ALA A 27 -9.08 -2.27 5.19
C ALA A 27 -7.62 -1.78 5.25
N ILE A 28 -7.39 -0.61 5.84
CA ILE A 28 -6.06 -0.03 6.04
C ILE A 28 -5.23 -0.91 6.96
N VAL A 29 -5.77 -1.25 8.13
CA VAL A 29 -5.08 -2.06 9.14
C VAL A 29 -4.72 -3.44 8.58
N VAL A 30 -5.68 -4.14 7.98
CA VAL A 30 -5.45 -5.48 7.41
C VAL A 30 -4.41 -5.42 6.29
N ALA A 31 -4.54 -4.49 5.34
CA ALA A 31 -3.58 -4.37 4.25
C ALA A 31 -2.16 -4.02 4.76
N PHE A 32 -2.06 -3.14 5.75
CA PHE A 32 -0.79 -2.79 6.39
C PHE A 32 -0.12 -4.00 7.05
N PHE A 33 -0.87 -4.74 7.87
CA PHE A 33 -0.32 -5.90 8.58
C PHE A 33 0.14 -7.01 7.63
N PHE A 34 -0.70 -7.37 6.66
CA PHE A 34 -0.39 -8.48 5.75
C PHE A 34 0.69 -8.14 4.72
N ALA A 35 0.74 -6.90 4.23
CA ALA A 35 1.70 -6.52 3.21
C ALA A 35 3.05 -6.07 3.78
N TYR A 36 3.09 -5.57 5.03
CA TYR A 36 4.30 -5.01 5.61
C TYR A 36 4.73 -5.67 6.90
N VAL A 37 3.88 -5.71 7.93
CA VAL A 37 4.29 -6.19 9.26
C VAL A 37 4.70 -7.66 9.21
N VAL A 38 3.86 -8.52 8.64
CA VAL A 38 4.12 -9.97 8.59
C VAL A 38 5.38 -10.29 7.76
N PRO A 39 5.54 -9.77 6.52
CA PRO A 39 6.77 -9.99 5.76
C PRO A 39 8.03 -9.44 6.46
N MET A 40 7.96 -8.27 7.09
CA MET A 40 9.11 -7.70 7.78
C MET A 40 9.51 -8.51 9.00
N VAL A 41 8.55 -8.96 9.83
CA VAL A 41 8.83 -9.84 10.97
C VAL A 41 9.45 -11.16 10.49
N ALA A 42 8.96 -11.74 9.39
CA ALA A 42 9.54 -12.94 8.81
C ALA A 42 10.99 -12.71 8.33
N LEU A 43 11.27 -11.58 7.67
CA LEU A 43 12.62 -11.23 7.22
C LEU A 43 13.58 -10.98 8.39
N PHE A 44 13.14 -10.29 9.45
CA PHE A 44 13.94 -10.11 10.66
C PHE A 44 14.23 -11.44 11.36
N ALA A 45 13.25 -12.35 11.43
CA ALA A 45 13.47 -13.68 11.99
C ALA A 45 14.49 -14.48 11.17
N LEU A 46 14.41 -14.43 9.84
CA LEU A 46 15.39 -15.07 8.95
C LEU A 46 16.79 -14.46 9.11
N GLY A 47 16.88 -13.13 9.23
CA GLY A 47 18.13 -12.43 9.50
C GLY A 47 18.75 -12.82 10.85
N GLY A 48 17.94 -12.94 11.91
CA GLY A 48 18.39 -13.35 13.25
C GLY A 48 18.89 -14.80 13.30
N ILE A 49 18.26 -15.71 12.57
CA ILE A 49 18.72 -17.10 12.41
C ILE A 49 20.02 -17.15 11.60
N GLY A 50 20.17 -16.31 10.57
CA GLY A 50 21.38 -16.23 9.75
C GLY A 50 22.59 -15.69 10.51
N ALA A 51 22.40 -14.72 11.41
CA ALA A 51 23.47 -14.10 12.21
C ALA A 51 23.99 -15.01 13.33
N SER A 52 23.15 -15.92 13.83
CA SER A 52 23.52 -16.85 14.92
C SER A 52 24.28 -18.09 14.45
N GLY A 53 24.48 -18.27 13.14
CA GLY A 53 25.07 -19.48 12.55
C GLY A 53 26.29 -19.31 11.65
N SER A 54 26.86 -18.11 11.45
CA SER A 54 27.81 -17.91 10.35
C SER A 54 29.23 -17.47 10.74
N ASP A 55 30.17 -18.41 10.62
CA ASP A 55 31.56 -18.20 10.17
C ASP A 55 31.64 -17.99 8.62
N SER A 56 30.51 -17.94 7.92
CA SER A 56 30.38 -17.91 6.44
C SER A 56 29.87 -16.56 5.89
N GLY A 57 30.45 -15.45 6.37
CA GLY A 57 29.89 -14.09 6.33
C GLY A 57 29.70 -13.37 4.98
N SER A 58 29.84 -14.00 3.81
CA SER A 58 29.71 -13.30 2.51
C SER A 58 28.43 -13.63 1.73
N TYR A 59 28.05 -14.90 1.60
CA TYR A 59 26.91 -15.32 0.76
C TYR A 59 25.54 -15.07 1.39
N SER A 60 25.42 -15.24 2.72
CA SER A 60 24.17 -14.99 3.46
C SER A 60 23.79 -13.51 3.45
N ALA A 61 24.77 -12.62 3.54
CA ALA A 61 24.58 -11.17 3.51
C ALA A 61 24.05 -10.69 2.14
N THR A 62 24.56 -11.23 1.02
CA THR A 62 24.10 -10.83 -0.33
C THR A 62 22.66 -11.25 -0.59
N TRP A 63 22.27 -12.49 -0.22
CA TRP A 63 20.90 -12.96 -0.39
C TRP A 63 19.90 -12.22 0.50
N LEU A 64 20.26 -11.94 1.76
CA LEU A 64 19.40 -11.18 2.66
C LEU A 64 19.17 -9.75 2.15
N SER A 65 20.23 -9.08 1.68
CA SER A 65 20.12 -7.76 1.06
C SER A 65 19.24 -7.76 -0.19
N PHE A 66 19.38 -8.78 -1.05
CA PHE A 66 18.51 -8.92 -2.23
C PHE A 66 17.04 -9.11 -1.86
N LEU A 67 16.75 -9.95 -0.85
CA LEU A 67 15.39 -10.16 -0.35
C LEU A 67 14.81 -8.89 0.28
N LEU A 68 15.60 -8.14 1.04
CA LEU A 68 15.20 -6.85 1.63
C LEU A 68 14.86 -5.83 0.53
N VAL A 69 15.75 -5.62 -0.44
CA VAL A 69 15.51 -4.70 -1.56
C VAL A 69 14.26 -5.11 -2.35
N THR A 70 14.13 -6.40 -2.64
CA THR A 70 12.95 -6.92 -3.36
C THR A 70 11.67 -6.71 -2.56
N SER A 71 11.70 -6.91 -1.24
CA SER A 71 10.55 -6.66 -0.37
C SER A 71 10.15 -5.18 -0.35
N TYR A 72 11.11 -4.25 -0.32
CA TYR A 72 10.83 -2.82 -0.37
C TYR A 72 10.15 -2.35 -1.66
N VAL A 73 10.35 -3.07 -2.77
CA VAL A 73 9.69 -2.79 -4.04
C VAL A 73 8.32 -3.45 -4.12
N ILE A 74 8.20 -4.71 -3.69
CA ILE A 74 6.96 -5.51 -3.86
C ILE A 74 5.91 -5.18 -2.79
N CYS A 75 6.32 -5.03 -1.52
CA CYS A 75 5.40 -4.75 -0.41
C CYS A 75 4.49 -3.54 -0.65
N PRO A 76 4.97 -2.39 -1.17
CA PRO A 76 4.06 -1.28 -1.43
C PRO A 76 3.06 -1.53 -2.55
N VAL A 77 3.43 -2.29 -3.57
CA VAL A 77 2.49 -2.70 -4.62
C VAL A 77 1.43 -3.65 -4.07
N VAL A 78 1.84 -4.65 -3.29
CA VAL A 78 0.91 -5.62 -2.68
C VAL A 78 0.01 -4.97 -1.65
N GLY A 79 0.56 -4.10 -0.80
CA GLY A 79 -0.19 -3.35 0.21
C GLY A 79 -1.22 -2.42 -0.41
N GLY A 80 -0.84 -1.65 -1.44
CA GLY A 80 -1.77 -0.82 -2.19
C GLY A 80 -2.88 -1.62 -2.87
N TYR A 81 -2.52 -2.76 -3.49
CA TYR A 81 -3.48 -3.67 -4.11
C TYR A 81 -4.48 -4.24 -3.09
N LEU A 82 -4.01 -4.75 -1.94
CA LEU A 82 -4.86 -5.30 -0.90
C LEU A 82 -5.77 -4.23 -0.27
N ALA A 83 -5.22 -3.04 -0.01
CA ALA A 83 -5.98 -1.91 0.52
C ALA A 83 -7.12 -1.51 -0.43
N ALA A 84 -6.81 -1.40 -1.73
CA ALA A 84 -7.80 -1.12 -2.78
C ALA A 84 -8.87 -2.22 -2.86
N ARG A 85 -8.44 -3.49 -2.84
CA ARG A 85 -9.33 -4.66 -2.89
C ARG A 85 -10.30 -4.72 -1.72
N LEU A 86 -9.81 -4.46 -0.50
CA LEU A 86 -10.62 -4.50 0.71
C LEU A 86 -11.57 -3.31 0.80
N ALA A 87 -11.10 -2.12 0.44
CA ALA A 87 -11.89 -0.89 0.54
C ALA A 87 -13.08 -0.87 -0.44
N LYS A 88 -12.91 -1.43 -1.65
CA LYS A 88 -13.87 -1.42 -2.78
C LYS A 88 -14.27 -0.04 -3.30
N GLN A 89 -14.21 0.99 -2.47
CA GLN A 89 -14.46 2.39 -2.77
C GLN A 89 -13.25 3.23 -2.33
N LYS A 90 -13.01 4.35 -3.02
CA LYS A 90 -11.86 5.23 -2.75
C LYS A 90 -10.53 4.43 -2.70
N THR A 91 -10.36 3.52 -3.66
CA THR A 91 -9.26 2.55 -3.74
C THR A 91 -7.89 3.21 -3.67
N TYR A 92 -7.68 4.26 -4.45
CA TYR A 92 -6.44 5.04 -4.46
C TYR A 92 -6.15 5.74 -3.12
N ILE A 93 -7.18 6.25 -2.42
CA ILE A 93 -7.00 6.90 -1.11
C ILE A 93 -6.56 5.87 -0.07
N HIS A 94 -7.20 4.70 -0.03
CA HIS A 94 -6.83 3.65 0.92
C HIS A 94 -5.43 3.10 0.65
N ALA A 95 -5.09 2.91 -0.62
CA ALA A 95 -3.74 2.49 -1.02
C ALA A 95 -2.68 3.55 -0.65
N LEU A 96 -2.96 4.84 -0.89
CA LEU A 96 -2.07 5.93 -0.50
C LEU A 96 -1.87 5.95 1.03
N LEU A 97 -2.95 5.88 1.81
CA LEU A 97 -2.88 5.90 3.27
C LEU A 97 -2.04 4.74 3.82
N VAL A 98 -2.29 3.51 3.36
CA VAL A 98 -1.51 2.32 3.77
C VAL A 98 -0.03 2.48 3.43
N SER A 99 0.27 2.96 2.23
CA SER A 99 1.66 3.18 1.79
C SER A 99 2.37 4.30 2.52
N VAL A 100 1.69 5.42 2.82
CA VAL A 100 2.26 6.51 3.61
C VAL A 100 2.57 6.05 5.02
N ILE A 101 1.64 5.32 5.67
CA ILE A 101 1.86 4.75 7.00
C ILE A 101 3.07 3.82 6.99
N ALA A 102 3.19 2.96 5.97
CA ALA A 102 4.33 2.07 5.83
C ALA A 102 5.65 2.81 5.55
N GLY A 103 5.65 3.82 4.68
CA GLY A 103 6.83 4.66 4.43
C GLY A 103 7.30 5.40 5.68
N ILE A 104 6.38 5.92 6.49
CA ILE A 104 6.70 6.52 7.80
C ILE A 104 7.30 5.46 8.74
N THR A 105 6.67 4.29 8.83
CA THR A 105 7.13 3.20 9.73
C THR A 105 8.56 2.78 9.39
N ILE A 106 8.89 2.59 8.10
CA ILE A 106 10.24 2.25 7.65
C ILE A 106 11.22 3.40 7.86
N GLY A 107 10.81 4.63 7.55
CA GLY A 107 11.64 5.82 7.80
C GLY A 107 12.05 5.98 9.27
N LEU A 108 11.15 5.62 10.20
CA LEU A 108 11.41 5.64 11.64
C LEU A 108 12.29 4.46 12.13
N MET A 109 12.36 3.37 11.38
CA MET A 109 13.16 2.18 11.75
C MET A 109 14.62 2.24 11.29
N HIS A 110 14.99 3.21 10.45
CA HIS A 110 16.37 3.39 9.99
C HIS A 110 17.22 4.10 11.07
N GLU A 111 18.43 3.57 11.32
CA GLU A 111 19.36 4.05 12.36
C GLU A 111 19.74 5.53 12.23
N GLU A 112 19.82 6.03 10.99
CA GLU A 112 20.03 7.45 10.69
C GLU A 112 18.69 8.11 10.34
N PHE A 113 17.92 8.43 11.37
CA PHE A 113 16.68 9.16 11.19
C PHE A 113 16.97 10.56 10.61
N SER A 114 16.51 10.78 9.37
CA SER A 114 16.51 12.10 8.75
C SER A 114 15.15 12.36 8.10
N ALA A 115 14.73 13.63 8.10
CA ALA A 115 13.50 14.02 7.41
C ALA A 115 13.56 13.68 5.91
N LEU A 116 14.74 13.81 5.30
CA LEU A 116 14.96 13.50 3.89
C LEU A 116 14.80 12.00 3.60
N SER A 117 15.39 11.13 4.43
CA SER A 117 15.26 9.68 4.27
C SER A 117 13.81 9.23 4.46
N THR A 118 13.10 9.79 5.44
CA THR A 118 11.67 9.50 5.66
C THR A 118 10.82 9.94 4.46
N LEU A 119 11.06 11.12 3.89
CA LEU A 119 10.36 11.60 2.70
C LEU A 119 10.64 10.75 1.46
N MET A 120 11.87 10.25 1.33
CA MET A 120 12.23 9.31 0.26
C MET A 120 11.41 8.01 0.40
N TRP A 121 11.32 7.43 1.60
CA TRP A 121 10.54 6.22 1.85
C TRP A 121 9.05 6.43 1.59
N ILE A 122 8.47 7.54 2.06
CA ILE A 122 7.09 7.92 1.75
C ILE A 122 6.87 8.00 0.24
N SER A 123 7.78 8.61 -0.50
CA SER A 123 7.68 8.74 -1.96
C SER A 123 7.69 7.38 -2.67
N ILE A 124 8.64 6.52 -2.31
CA ILE A 124 8.78 5.17 -2.88
C ILE A 124 7.51 4.35 -2.60
N PHE A 125 7.07 4.34 -1.34
CA PHE A 125 5.95 3.51 -0.92
C PHE A 125 4.62 4.02 -1.49
N SER A 126 4.44 5.34 -1.54
CA SER A 126 3.25 5.96 -2.13
C SER A 126 3.15 5.63 -3.62
N GLY A 127 4.27 5.70 -4.36
CA GLY A 127 4.35 5.30 -5.76
C GLY A 127 3.93 3.84 -5.96
N GLY A 128 4.53 2.92 -5.19
CA GLY A 128 4.17 1.50 -5.24
C GLY A 128 2.70 1.25 -4.87
N GLY A 129 2.18 1.95 -3.85
CA GLY A 129 0.79 1.86 -3.42
C GLY A 129 -0.20 2.24 -4.52
N ILE A 130 0.07 3.35 -5.21
CA ILE A 130 -0.75 3.81 -6.35
C ILE A 130 -0.72 2.78 -7.49
N VAL A 131 0.46 2.23 -7.80
CA VAL A 131 0.58 1.16 -8.81
C VAL A 131 -0.23 -0.07 -8.41
N GLY A 132 -0.19 -0.48 -7.14
CA GLY A 132 -1.01 -1.57 -6.61
C GLY A 132 -2.52 -1.34 -6.79
N ALA A 133 -3.00 -0.14 -6.46
CA ALA A 133 -4.39 0.25 -6.67
C ALA A 133 -4.78 0.24 -8.15
N TRP A 134 -3.91 0.73 -9.02
CA TRP A 134 -4.13 0.74 -10.47
C TRP A 134 -4.26 -0.67 -11.05
N ILE A 135 -3.41 -1.61 -10.62
CA ILE A 135 -3.50 -3.03 -11.00
C ILE A 135 -4.88 -3.59 -10.59
N TYR A 136 -5.33 -3.31 -9.37
CA TYR A 136 -6.63 -3.77 -8.88
C TYR A 136 -7.78 -3.24 -9.74
N GLU A 137 -7.83 -1.94 -10.02
CA GLU A 137 -8.88 -1.32 -10.85
C GLU A 137 -8.92 -1.92 -12.26
N ARG A 138 -7.75 -2.15 -12.88
CA ARG A 138 -7.69 -2.80 -14.21
C ARG A 138 -8.21 -4.23 -14.19
N LEU A 139 -7.92 -4.99 -13.13
CA LEU A 139 -8.45 -6.35 -12.99
C LEU A 139 -9.95 -6.34 -12.71
N LEU A 140 -10.45 -5.37 -11.96
CA LEU A 140 -11.87 -5.20 -11.69
C LEU A 140 -12.65 -4.87 -12.97
N ALA A 141 -12.15 -3.93 -13.78
CA ALA A 141 -12.76 -3.54 -15.06
C ALA A 141 -12.88 -4.73 -16.03
N ARG A 142 -11.81 -5.54 -16.16
CA ARG A 142 -11.84 -6.75 -17.00
C ARG A 142 -12.85 -7.79 -16.51
N ARG A 143 -13.03 -7.91 -15.19
CA ARG A 143 -14.01 -8.86 -14.64
C ARG A 143 -15.43 -8.43 -14.98
N SER A 144 -15.73 -7.13 -15.01
CA SER A 144 -17.06 -6.65 -15.42
C SER A 144 -17.36 -6.87 -16.90
N GLU A 145 -16.35 -6.88 -17.76
CA GLU A 145 -16.51 -7.11 -19.21
C GLU A 145 -16.87 -8.57 -19.54
N ASN A 146 -16.34 -9.54 -18.79
CA ASN A 146 -16.58 -10.98 -19.02
C ASN A 146 -17.93 -11.50 -18.50
N VAL A 147 -18.78 -10.61 -17.97
CA VAL A 147 -20.11 -10.97 -17.42
C VAL A 147 -21.23 -10.62 -18.41
N PHE A 148 -20.92 -9.96 -19.53
CA PHE A 148 -21.81 -9.70 -20.65
C PHE A 148 -21.47 -10.57 -21.85
#